data_AF-A0A349N652-F1
#
_entry.id   AF-A0A349N652-F1
#
_cell.length_a   1.000
_cell.length_b   1.000
_cell.length_c   1.000
_cell.angle_alpha   90.00
_cell.angle_beta   90.00
_cell.angle_gamma   90.00
#
_symmetry.space_group_name_H-M   'P 1'
#
loop_
_entity.id
_entity.type
_entity.pdbx_description
1 polymer ?
#
loop_
_entity_poly.entity_id
_entity_poly.type
_entity_poly.pdbx_seq_one_letter_code
_entity_poly.pdbx_strand_id
1 'polypeptide(L)'
;VKLGELNHTRFANWHTPFDLDNAKQALFAFTGDVYVGLDAASFSAADITFAQNHLRILSGLYGVLKPLDLMQPYRLEMGRKFASGKANTLYEFWGERLTQFLNDELKAHKGKSKVVVNLASNEYFNSLKPALLDAEVVTPVFKDFSSGKYKIVSFFAKKARGEMAAYIIKNRLKDPEALLAFDVNGYRYSAEESKPNMPVFLRKQ
;
A
#
# COMPACT_ATOMS: atom_id res chain seq x y z
N VAL A 1 -14.58 -16.52 18.83
CA VAL A 1 -13.30 -17.20 18.54
C VAL A 1 -12.17 -16.31 18.98
N LYS A 2 -11.24 -16.81 19.81
CA LYS A 2 -10.06 -16.02 20.20
C LYS A 2 -9.20 -15.83 18.95
N LEU A 3 -8.79 -14.61 18.66
CA LEU A 3 -8.08 -14.26 17.42
C LEU A 3 -6.83 -15.13 17.15
N GLY A 4 -6.19 -15.64 18.20
CA GLY A 4 -5.07 -16.59 18.08
C GLY A 4 -5.48 -17.93 17.46
N GLU A 5 -6.58 -18.53 17.92
CA GLU A 5 -7.13 -19.79 17.39
C GLU A 5 -7.52 -19.62 15.92
N LEU A 6 -8.20 -18.52 15.60
CA LEU A 6 -8.60 -18.22 14.22
C LEU A 6 -7.38 -18.17 13.28
N ASN A 7 -6.29 -17.52 13.69
CA ASN A 7 -5.08 -17.45 12.85
C ASN A 7 -4.34 -18.79 12.80
N HIS A 8 -4.35 -19.58 13.87
CA HIS A 8 -3.82 -20.94 13.83
C HIS A 8 -4.58 -21.80 12.80
N THR A 9 -5.91 -21.79 12.84
CA THR A 9 -6.74 -22.49 11.85
C THR A 9 -6.50 -21.99 10.43
N ARG A 10 -6.36 -20.68 10.22
CA ARG A 10 -6.02 -20.11 8.90
C ARG A 10 -4.72 -20.67 8.35
N PHE A 11 -3.67 -20.76 9.15
CA PHE A 11 -2.39 -21.33 8.70
C PHE A 11 -2.48 -22.84 8.50
N ALA A 12 -3.21 -23.57 9.34
CA ALA A 12 -3.41 -25.02 9.18
C ALA A 12 -4.20 -25.38 7.92
N ASN A 13 -5.15 -24.54 7.52
CA ASN A 13 -5.96 -24.73 6.32
C ASN A 13 -5.37 -24.05 5.08
N TRP A 14 -4.20 -23.42 5.19
CA TRP A 14 -3.59 -22.73 4.06
C TRP A 14 -3.05 -23.77 3.07
N HIS A 15 -3.49 -23.71 1.81
CA HIS A 15 -2.96 -24.58 0.77
C HIS A 15 -3.09 -23.97 -0.63
N THR A 16 -2.26 -24.45 -1.55
CA THR A 16 -2.36 -24.19 -2.99
C THR A 16 -2.86 -25.45 -3.71
N PRO A 17 -3.41 -25.36 -4.94
CA PRO A 17 -3.66 -24.16 -5.74
C PRO A 17 -4.76 -23.24 -5.18
N PHE A 18 -4.72 -21.96 -5.54
CA PHE A 18 -5.78 -21.00 -5.22
C PHE A 18 -6.82 -20.94 -6.33
N ASP A 19 -8.07 -20.87 -5.92
CA ASP A 19 -9.24 -20.64 -6.77
C ASP A 19 -10.23 -19.71 -6.03
N LEU A 20 -11.38 -19.41 -6.65
CA LEU A 20 -12.39 -18.53 -6.05
C LEU A 20 -13.21 -19.21 -4.95
N ASP A 21 -13.09 -20.52 -4.76
CA ASP A 21 -13.77 -21.25 -3.69
C ASP A 21 -12.97 -21.14 -2.38
N ASN A 22 -11.64 -21.12 -2.47
CA ASN A 22 -10.75 -21.08 -1.30
C ASN A 22 -10.05 -19.73 -1.08
N ALA A 23 -10.02 -18.84 -2.07
CA ALA A 23 -9.30 -17.57 -2.00
C ALA A 23 -10.09 -16.40 -2.61
N LYS A 24 -9.63 -15.17 -2.34
CA LYS A 24 -10.24 -13.94 -2.85
C LYS A 24 -9.15 -12.99 -3.37
N GLN A 25 -9.47 -12.20 -4.38
CA GLN A 25 -8.55 -11.18 -4.90
C GLN A 25 -8.14 -10.21 -3.80
N ALA A 26 -6.85 -9.88 -3.71
CA ALA A 26 -6.28 -9.04 -2.66
C ALA A 26 -7.00 -7.69 -2.50
N LEU A 27 -7.34 -7.04 -3.62
CA LEU A 27 -8.05 -5.76 -3.63
C LEU A 27 -9.40 -5.80 -2.90
N PHE A 28 -10.07 -6.94 -2.89
CA PHE A 28 -11.39 -7.14 -2.28
C PHE A 28 -11.35 -7.95 -0.99
N ALA A 29 -10.20 -8.50 -0.62
CA ALA A 29 -10.02 -9.35 0.55
C ALA A 29 -9.57 -8.56 1.78
N PHE A 30 -8.69 -7.56 1.61
CA PHE A 30 -8.20 -6.75 2.71
C PHE A 30 -9.25 -5.76 3.22
N THR A 31 -9.23 -5.53 4.54
CA THR A 31 -10.12 -4.59 5.23
C THR A 31 -9.33 -3.69 6.17
N GLY A 32 -9.88 -2.52 6.50
CA GLY A 32 -9.28 -1.54 7.43
C GLY A 32 -9.19 -0.15 6.80
N ASP A 33 -8.72 0.84 7.55
CA ASP A 33 -8.82 2.27 7.20
C ASP A 33 -8.31 2.62 5.80
N VAL A 34 -7.18 2.03 5.38
CA VAL A 34 -6.62 2.22 4.02
C VAL A 34 -7.60 1.70 2.96
N TYR A 35 -8.17 0.51 3.17
CA TYR A 35 -9.08 -0.11 2.20
C TYR A 35 -10.47 0.55 2.22
N VAL A 36 -10.89 1.11 3.35
CA VAL A 36 -12.08 1.98 3.45
C VAL A 36 -11.88 3.26 2.64
N GLY A 37 -10.68 3.86 2.68
CA GLY A 37 -10.37 5.02 1.84
C GLY A 37 -10.22 4.68 0.36
N LEU A 38 -9.68 3.49 0.05
CA LEU A 38 -9.54 3.00 -1.32
C LEU A 38 -10.90 2.73 -1.98
N ASP A 39 -11.84 2.19 -1.19
CA ASP A 39 -13.22 1.89 -1.61
C ASP A 39 -13.30 1.14 -2.95
N ALA A 40 -12.59 0.02 -3.04
CA ALA A 40 -12.49 -0.75 -4.28
C ALA A 40 -13.84 -1.29 -4.78
N ALA A 41 -14.87 -1.34 -3.93
CA ALA A 41 -16.22 -1.72 -4.33
C ALA A 41 -16.87 -0.70 -5.28
N SER A 42 -16.43 0.57 -5.26
CA SER A 42 -16.91 1.61 -6.19
C SER A 42 -16.12 1.68 -7.50
N PHE A 43 -15.16 0.79 -7.73
CA PHE A 43 -14.32 0.81 -8.92
C PHE A 43 -15.04 0.19 -10.12
N SER A 44 -14.96 0.85 -11.26
CA SER A 44 -15.33 0.27 -12.55
C SER A 44 -14.34 -0.81 -12.97
N ALA A 45 -14.69 -1.62 -13.98
CA ALA A 45 -13.76 -2.60 -14.54
C ALA A 45 -12.46 -1.94 -15.04
N ALA A 46 -12.57 -0.75 -15.64
CA ALA A 46 -11.41 0.02 -16.10
C ALA A 46 -10.53 0.51 -14.92
N ASP A 47 -11.13 0.86 -13.78
CA ASP A 47 -10.39 1.25 -12.58
C ASP A 47 -9.63 0.04 -12.01
N ILE A 48 -10.26 -1.13 -11.99
CA ILE A 48 -9.62 -2.38 -11.57
C ILE A 48 -8.47 -2.74 -12.50
N THR A 49 -8.64 -2.63 -13.82
CA THR A 49 -7.55 -2.86 -14.78
C THR A 49 -6.38 -1.89 -14.56
N PHE A 50 -6.68 -0.60 -14.32
CA PHE A 50 -5.64 0.37 -14.01
C PHE A 50 -4.94 0.05 -12.69
N ALA A 51 -5.71 -0.24 -11.64
CA ALA A 51 -5.16 -0.65 -10.34
C ALA A 51 -4.26 -1.88 -10.51
N GLN A 52 -4.68 -2.89 -11.27
CA GLN A 52 -3.88 -4.10 -11.49
C GLN A 52 -2.48 -3.79 -12.04
N ASN A 53 -2.39 -2.79 -12.90
CA ASN A 53 -1.12 -2.38 -13.49
C ASN A 53 -0.31 -1.43 -12.58
N HIS A 54 -0.95 -0.62 -11.73
CA HIS A 54 -0.31 0.51 -11.05
C HIS A 54 -0.30 0.44 -9.51
N LEU A 55 -1.04 -0.46 -8.87
CA LEU A 55 -1.13 -0.62 -7.42
C LEU A 55 -0.45 -1.93 -6.99
N ARG A 56 0.39 -1.87 -5.96
CA ARG A 56 0.96 -3.07 -5.32
C ARG A 56 0.71 -3.01 -3.81
N ILE A 57 0.37 -4.15 -3.22
CA ILE A 57 0.07 -4.27 -1.79
C ILE A 57 1.19 -5.07 -1.13
N LEU A 58 1.90 -4.45 -0.18
CA LEU A 58 2.93 -5.14 0.60
C LEU A 58 2.27 -6.05 1.65
N SER A 59 2.78 -7.28 1.77
CA SER A 59 2.22 -8.35 2.59
C SER A 59 3.33 -9.07 3.33
N GLY A 60 3.17 -9.32 4.63
CA GLY A 60 4.13 -10.12 5.39
C GLY A 60 4.23 -11.56 4.90
N LEU A 61 3.11 -12.17 4.48
CA LEU A 61 3.06 -13.56 4.00
C LEU A 61 3.35 -13.68 2.51
N TYR A 62 2.76 -12.81 1.68
CA TYR A 62 2.83 -12.91 0.22
C TYR A 62 3.90 -12.00 -0.40
N GLY A 63 4.56 -11.15 0.40
CA GLY A 63 5.57 -10.22 -0.07
C GLY A 63 4.94 -9.02 -0.80
N VAL A 64 4.65 -9.17 -2.09
CA VAL A 64 3.98 -8.16 -2.93
C VAL A 64 2.80 -8.82 -3.63
N LEU A 65 1.61 -8.25 -3.48
CA LEU A 65 0.40 -8.67 -4.17
C LEU A 65 -0.01 -7.63 -5.21
N LYS A 66 -0.43 -8.12 -6.39
CA LYS A 66 -1.23 -7.34 -7.33
C LYS A 66 -2.71 -7.36 -6.89
N PRO A 67 -3.51 -6.34 -7.24
CA PRO A 67 -4.92 -6.24 -6.88
C PRO A 67 -5.77 -7.50 -7.12
N LEU A 68 -5.54 -8.20 -8.23
CA LEU A 68 -6.29 -9.39 -8.64
C LEU A 68 -5.64 -10.71 -8.23
N ASP A 69 -4.49 -10.69 -7.56
CA ASP A 69 -3.88 -11.92 -7.04
C ASP A 69 -4.80 -12.53 -5.99
N LEU A 70 -5.07 -13.83 -6.12
CA LEU A 70 -5.84 -14.56 -5.12
C LEU A 70 -5.00 -14.75 -3.86
N MET A 71 -5.65 -14.55 -2.71
CA MET A 71 -5.06 -14.80 -1.41
C MET A 71 -6.05 -15.49 -0.48
N GLN A 72 -5.52 -16.42 0.31
CA GLN A 72 -6.22 -16.97 1.46
C GLN A 72 -6.05 -16.09 2.70
N PRO A 73 -7.00 -16.12 3.65
CA PRO A 73 -6.96 -15.29 4.84
C PRO A 73 -5.76 -15.67 5.72
N TYR A 74 -5.04 -14.66 6.20
CA TYR A 74 -3.91 -14.84 7.09
C TYR A 74 -3.81 -13.65 8.05
N ARG A 75 -2.96 -13.76 9.08
CA ARG A 75 -2.49 -12.60 9.84
C ARG A 75 -1.01 -12.76 10.14
N LEU A 76 -0.20 -12.00 9.41
CA LEU A 76 1.25 -11.95 9.58
C LEU A 76 1.70 -10.54 9.19
N GLU A 77 1.68 -9.62 10.15
CA GLU A 77 2.13 -8.24 9.92
C GLU A 77 3.67 -8.21 9.72
N MET A 78 4.16 -7.30 8.86
CA MET A 78 5.57 -7.26 8.44
C MET A 78 6.54 -7.07 9.62
N GLY A 79 6.12 -6.32 10.66
CA GLY A 79 6.92 -6.10 11.87
C GLY A 79 6.92 -7.25 12.88
N ARG A 80 6.25 -8.38 12.61
CA ARG A 80 6.22 -9.52 13.55
C ARG A 80 7.58 -10.22 13.62
N LYS A 81 7.93 -10.68 14.83
CA LYS A 81 9.03 -11.61 15.03
C LYS A 81 8.74 -12.88 14.23
N PHE A 82 9.73 -13.33 13.46
CA PHE A 82 9.57 -14.46 12.57
C PHE A 82 10.91 -15.18 12.44
N ALA A 83 10.97 -16.45 12.82
CA ALA A 83 12.17 -17.26 12.68
C ALA A 83 11.98 -18.24 11.52
N SER A 84 12.86 -18.17 10.52
CA SER A 84 12.91 -19.15 9.42
C SER A 84 14.34 -19.29 8.91
N GLY A 85 14.92 -20.46 9.13
CA GLY A 85 16.33 -20.71 8.84
C GLY A 85 17.23 -19.72 9.61
N LYS A 86 17.93 -18.85 8.88
CA LYS A 86 18.83 -17.82 9.45
C LYS A 86 18.15 -16.47 9.68
N ALA A 87 16.92 -16.27 9.20
CA ALA A 87 16.20 -15.01 9.36
C ALA A 87 15.43 -14.97 10.68
N ASN A 88 15.51 -13.86 11.40
CA ASN A 88 14.84 -13.60 12.69
C ASN A 88 13.70 -12.57 12.57
N THR A 89 13.55 -11.97 11.38
CA THR A 89 12.47 -11.05 11.04
C THR A 89 11.99 -11.29 9.62
N LEU A 90 10.78 -10.81 9.29
CA LEU A 90 10.28 -10.84 7.91
C LEU A 90 11.10 -9.92 6.99
N TYR A 91 11.68 -8.84 7.51
CA TYR A 91 12.58 -7.98 6.74
C TYR A 91 13.83 -8.73 6.27
N GLU A 92 14.44 -9.54 7.14
CA GLU A 92 15.57 -10.40 6.80
C GLU A 92 15.15 -11.54 5.87
N PHE A 93 14.01 -12.17 6.15
CA PHE A 93 13.47 -13.24 5.32
C PHE A 93 13.28 -12.74 3.88
N TRP A 94 12.58 -11.62 3.70
CA TRP A 94 12.33 -11.06 2.37
C TRP A 94 13.59 -10.49 1.71
N GLY A 95 14.50 -9.91 2.48
CA GLY A 95 15.77 -9.40 1.99
C GLY A 95 15.58 -8.36 0.89
N GLU A 96 16.12 -8.62 -0.29
CA GLU A 96 16.01 -7.73 -1.47
C GLU A 96 14.92 -8.18 -2.45
N ARG A 97 14.30 -9.35 -2.23
CA ARG A 97 13.39 -9.99 -3.18
C ARG A 97 12.20 -9.12 -3.56
N LEU A 98 11.65 -8.38 -2.59
CA LEU A 98 10.50 -7.51 -2.84
C LEU A 98 10.89 -6.29 -3.69
N THR A 99 12.05 -5.69 -3.43
CA THR A 99 12.57 -4.58 -4.23
C THR A 99 12.84 -5.04 -5.66
N GLN A 100 13.49 -6.19 -5.83
CA GLN A 100 13.79 -6.73 -7.15
C GLN A 100 12.52 -7.04 -7.94
N PHE A 101 11.52 -7.63 -7.29
CA PHE A 101 10.20 -7.86 -7.89
C PHE A 101 9.58 -6.54 -8.38
N LEU A 102 9.61 -5.48 -7.57
CA LEU A 102 9.10 -4.18 -7.98
C LEU A 102 9.90 -3.57 -9.14
N ASN A 103 11.23 -3.69 -9.14
CA ASN A 103 12.06 -3.22 -10.26
C ASN A 103 11.72 -3.94 -11.57
N ASP A 104 11.48 -5.25 -11.50
CA ASP A 104 11.07 -6.05 -12.67
C ASP A 104 9.70 -5.60 -13.20
N GLU A 105 8.73 -5.36 -12.32
CA GLU A 105 7.42 -4.82 -12.70
C GLU A 105 7.54 -3.43 -13.33
N LEU A 106 8.40 -2.58 -12.76
CA LEU A 106 8.67 -1.24 -13.28
C LEU A 106 9.27 -1.25 -14.70
N LYS A 107 9.92 -2.33 -15.15
CA LYS A 107 10.41 -2.44 -16.54
C LYS A 107 9.28 -2.42 -17.57
N ALA A 108 8.07 -2.86 -17.20
CA ALA A 108 6.90 -2.82 -18.09
C ALA A 108 6.35 -1.41 -18.28
N HIS A 109 6.68 -0.46 -17.40
CA HIS A 109 6.22 0.92 -17.50
C HIS A 109 7.03 1.69 -18.54
N LYS A 110 6.34 2.15 -19.59
CA LYS A 110 6.92 2.98 -20.65
C LYS A 110 6.98 4.43 -20.17
N GLY A 111 8.16 4.94 -19.87
CA GLY A 111 8.39 6.32 -19.44
C GLY A 111 9.89 6.59 -19.26
N LYS A 112 10.32 7.85 -19.42
CA LYS A 112 11.72 8.25 -19.19
C LYS A 112 12.09 8.23 -17.70
N SER A 113 11.11 8.52 -16.84
CA SER A 113 11.26 8.51 -15.38
C SER A 113 10.21 7.57 -14.78
N LYS A 114 10.65 6.74 -13.84
CA LYS A 114 9.79 5.81 -13.09
C LYS A 114 9.56 6.40 -11.70
N VAL A 115 8.32 6.33 -11.24
CA VAL A 115 7.92 6.85 -9.93
C VAL A 115 7.17 5.78 -9.16
N VAL A 116 7.52 5.63 -7.89
CA VAL A 116 6.76 4.86 -6.91
C VAL A 116 6.16 5.82 -5.89
N VAL A 117 4.83 5.87 -5.85
CA VAL A 117 4.11 6.62 -4.83
C VAL A 117 3.96 5.73 -3.59
N ASN A 118 4.74 6.03 -2.56
CA ASN A 118 4.70 5.30 -1.29
C ASN A 118 3.50 5.76 -0.44
N LEU A 119 2.44 4.95 -0.46
CA LEU A 119 1.26 5.09 0.40
C LEU A 119 1.20 4.00 1.49
N ALA A 120 2.29 3.24 1.66
CA ALA A 120 2.39 2.23 2.70
C ALA A 120 2.77 2.87 4.06
N SER A 121 2.57 2.13 5.16
CA SER A 121 3.21 2.51 6.43
C SER A 121 4.70 2.18 6.39
N ASN A 122 5.48 2.82 7.26
CA ASN A 122 6.91 2.51 7.39
C ASN A 122 7.14 1.03 7.72
N GLU A 123 6.27 0.40 8.51
CA GLU A 123 6.36 -1.03 8.83
C GLU A 123 6.41 -1.90 7.56
N TYR A 124 5.61 -1.57 6.54
CA TYR A 124 5.63 -2.31 5.28
C TYR A 124 6.72 -1.79 4.35
N PHE A 125 6.86 -0.47 4.20
CA PHE A 125 7.85 0.11 3.27
C PHE A 125 9.30 -0.25 3.63
N ASN A 126 9.62 -0.45 4.91
CA ASN A 126 10.93 -0.91 5.36
C ASN A 126 11.30 -2.34 4.91
N SER A 127 10.33 -3.11 4.38
CA SER A 127 10.62 -4.39 3.69
C SER A 127 11.23 -4.21 2.31
N LEU A 128 11.17 -3.01 1.74
CA LEU A 128 11.86 -2.64 0.52
C LEU A 128 13.25 -2.06 0.85
N LYS A 129 14.09 -1.96 -0.18
CA LYS A 129 15.41 -1.32 -0.14
C LYS A 129 15.36 -0.07 -1.03
N PRO A 130 15.00 1.12 -0.49
CA PRO A 130 14.79 2.32 -1.31
C PRO A 130 15.99 2.69 -2.18
N ALA A 131 17.22 2.47 -1.70
CA ALA A 131 18.45 2.72 -2.44
C ALA A 131 18.66 1.80 -3.65
N LEU A 132 17.95 0.67 -3.71
CA LEU A 132 18.00 -0.29 -4.83
C LEU A 132 16.78 -0.18 -5.75
N LEU A 133 15.86 0.74 -5.50
CA LEU A 133 14.65 0.88 -6.30
C LEU A 133 14.96 1.68 -7.56
N ASP A 134 14.61 1.14 -8.73
CA ASP A 134 14.83 1.78 -10.05
C ASP A 134 13.73 2.83 -10.35
N ALA A 135 13.40 3.66 -9.36
CA ALA A 135 12.37 4.69 -9.43
C ALA A 135 12.60 5.78 -8.38
N GLU A 136 12.12 6.98 -8.69
CA GLU A 136 11.94 8.02 -7.69
C GLU A 136 10.81 7.62 -6.73
N VAL A 137 11.02 7.81 -5.43
CA VAL A 137 10.00 7.55 -4.42
C VAL A 137 9.37 8.85 -3.96
N VAL A 138 8.07 9.00 -4.19
CA VAL A 138 7.27 10.12 -3.66
C VAL A 138 6.41 9.60 -2.51
N THR A 139 6.49 10.24 -1.34
CA THR A 139 5.76 9.81 -0.13
C THR A 139 4.81 10.91 0.36
N PRO A 140 3.55 10.95 -0.11
CA PRO A 140 2.54 11.87 0.41
C PRO A 140 2.35 11.75 1.92
N VAL A 141 2.26 12.89 2.60
CA VAL A 141 2.05 12.97 4.06
C VAL A 141 0.74 13.67 4.35
N PHE A 142 -0.14 13.02 5.09
CA PHE A 142 -1.46 13.55 5.44
C PHE A 142 -1.46 13.98 6.91
N LYS A 143 -1.79 15.25 7.17
CA LYS A 143 -1.89 15.82 8.52
C LYS A 143 -3.26 16.43 8.74
N ASP A 144 -3.78 16.21 9.94
CA ASP A 144 -5.05 16.76 10.39
C ASP A 144 -4.80 17.79 11.49
N PHE A 145 -5.61 18.84 11.49
CA PHE A 145 -5.59 19.83 12.56
C PHE A 145 -6.19 19.22 13.83
N SER A 146 -5.39 19.11 14.89
CA SER A 146 -5.84 18.56 16.16
C SER A 146 -4.96 19.09 17.29
N SER A 147 -5.58 19.56 18.37
CA SER A 147 -4.89 20.19 19.50
C SER A 147 -4.06 21.42 19.09
N GLY A 148 -4.63 22.30 18.25
CA GLY A 148 -4.04 23.59 17.88
C GLY A 148 -2.94 23.53 16.81
N LYS A 149 -2.60 22.36 16.28
CA LYS A 149 -1.58 22.20 15.23
C LYS A 149 -1.91 21.06 14.26
N TYR A 150 -1.32 21.10 13.06
CA TYR A 150 -1.37 19.99 12.13
C TYR A 150 -0.43 18.87 12.57
N LYS A 151 -0.96 17.64 12.66
CA LYS A 151 -0.19 16.44 12.99
C LYS A 151 -0.74 15.22 12.26
N ILE A 152 0.07 14.19 12.14
CA ILE A 152 -0.38 12.91 11.59
C ILE A 152 -1.30 12.25 12.61
N VAL A 153 -2.59 12.14 12.30
CA VAL A 153 -3.55 11.35 13.07
C VAL A 153 -3.70 10.00 12.38
N SER A 154 -3.23 8.93 13.03
CA SER A 154 -2.95 7.64 12.38
C SER A 154 -4.15 7.05 11.62
N PHE A 155 -5.36 7.11 12.19
CA PHE A 155 -6.59 6.64 11.54
C PHE A 155 -6.90 7.43 10.27
N PHE A 156 -6.87 8.77 10.34
CA PHE A 156 -7.13 9.64 9.18
C PHE A 156 -6.04 9.51 8.12
N ALA A 157 -4.77 9.46 8.51
CA ALA A 157 -3.67 9.30 7.57
C ALA A 157 -3.72 7.96 6.83
N LYS A 158 -4.15 6.87 7.49
CA LYS A 158 -4.37 5.58 6.82
C LYS A 158 -5.51 5.68 5.80
N LYS A 159 -6.64 6.28 6.18
CA LYS A 159 -7.76 6.48 5.26
C LYS A 159 -7.36 7.35 4.06
N ALA A 160 -6.67 8.46 4.30
CA ALA A 160 -6.20 9.38 3.26
C ALA A 160 -5.22 8.72 2.27
N ARG A 161 -4.38 7.77 2.72
CA ARG A 161 -3.55 6.96 1.81
C ARG A 161 -4.38 6.11 0.85
N GLY A 162 -5.46 5.51 1.36
CA GLY A 162 -6.44 4.82 0.52
C GLY A 162 -7.11 5.75 -0.48
N GLU A 163 -7.57 6.91 0.00
CA GLU A 163 -8.22 7.94 -0.82
C GLU A 163 -7.29 8.47 -1.91
N MET A 164 -6.01 8.68 -1.61
CA MET A 164 -4.99 9.07 -2.60
C MET A 164 -4.76 7.97 -3.63
N ALA A 165 -4.67 6.70 -3.22
CA ALA A 165 -4.57 5.59 -4.16
C ALA A 165 -5.80 5.52 -5.07
N ALA A 166 -7.01 5.67 -4.52
CA ALA A 166 -8.23 5.74 -5.31
C ALA A 166 -8.26 6.95 -6.25
N TYR A 167 -7.79 8.11 -5.81
CA TYR A 167 -7.70 9.33 -6.62
C TYR A 167 -6.75 9.14 -7.81
N ILE A 168 -5.55 8.57 -7.58
CA ILE A 168 -4.60 8.21 -8.64
C ILE A 168 -5.25 7.27 -9.65
N ILE A 169 -5.92 6.23 -9.15
CA ILE A 169 -6.56 5.20 -9.98
C ILE A 169 -7.66 5.84 -10.81
N LYS A 170 -8.68 6.42 -10.18
CA LYS A 170 -9.89 6.98 -10.83
C LYS A 170 -9.55 8.06 -11.86
N ASN A 171 -8.53 8.88 -11.60
CA ASN A 171 -8.11 9.94 -12.51
C ASN A 171 -7.01 9.50 -13.50
N ARG A 172 -6.57 8.23 -13.47
CA ARG A 172 -5.54 7.66 -14.34
C ARG A 172 -4.24 8.48 -14.32
N LEU A 173 -3.85 8.96 -13.14
CA LEU A 173 -2.69 9.84 -13.01
C LEU A 173 -1.41 9.09 -13.40
N LYS A 174 -0.57 9.75 -14.20
CA LYS A 174 0.72 9.25 -14.68
C LYS A 174 1.89 10.16 -14.32
N ASP A 175 1.59 11.33 -13.78
CA ASP A 175 2.54 12.36 -13.40
C ASP A 175 2.48 12.58 -11.88
N PRO A 176 3.59 12.47 -11.14
CA PRO A 176 3.61 12.77 -9.71
C PRO A 176 3.20 14.20 -9.37
N GLU A 177 3.41 15.19 -10.24
CA GLU A 177 2.99 16.57 -9.95
C GLU A 177 1.46 16.70 -9.88
N ALA A 178 0.73 15.85 -10.61
CA ALA A 178 -0.74 15.81 -10.55
C ALA A 178 -1.27 15.39 -9.16
N LEU A 179 -0.44 14.78 -8.30
CA LEU A 179 -0.82 14.45 -6.93
C LEU A 179 -1.09 15.71 -6.09
N LEU A 180 -0.47 16.84 -6.43
CA LEU A 180 -0.61 18.09 -5.67
C LEU A 180 -2.03 18.66 -5.74
N ALA A 181 -2.82 18.26 -6.73
CA ALA A 181 -4.23 18.62 -6.88
C ALA A 181 -5.18 17.78 -6.02
N PHE A 182 -4.69 16.83 -5.22
CA PHE A 182 -5.52 16.01 -4.34
C PHE A 182 -6.26 16.87 -3.30
N ASP A 183 -7.60 16.84 -3.38
CA ASP A 183 -8.51 17.66 -2.58
C ASP A 183 -9.62 16.85 -1.87
N VAL A 184 -9.49 15.52 -1.85
CA VAL A 184 -10.51 14.61 -1.32
C VAL A 184 -10.72 14.84 0.18
N ASN A 185 -11.99 14.86 0.61
CA ASN A 185 -12.40 14.98 2.01
C ASN A 185 -11.78 16.17 2.75
N GLY A 186 -11.50 17.27 2.04
CA GLY A 186 -11.02 18.53 2.61
C GLY A 186 -9.51 18.60 2.84
N TYR A 187 -8.74 17.61 2.41
CA TYR A 187 -7.28 17.74 2.32
C TYR A 187 -6.90 18.79 1.27
N ARG A 188 -5.77 19.48 1.48
CA ARG A 188 -5.22 20.47 0.56
C ARG A 188 -3.70 20.42 0.61
N TYR A 189 -3.04 20.55 -0.53
CA TYR A 189 -1.59 20.62 -0.59
C TYR A 189 -1.04 21.84 0.18
N SER A 190 0.04 21.64 0.93
CA SER A 190 0.80 22.69 1.61
C SER A 190 2.21 22.77 1.04
N ALA A 191 2.48 23.78 0.23
CA ALA A 191 3.82 24.04 -0.30
C ALA A 191 4.84 24.32 0.83
N GLU A 192 4.41 25.03 1.87
CA GLU A 192 5.24 25.42 3.02
C GLU A 192 5.78 24.21 3.80
N GLU A 193 4.94 23.19 4.03
CA GLU A 193 5.35 22.01 4.79
C GLU A 193 5.98 20.91 3.91
N SER A 194 5.94 21.07 2.59
CA SER A 194 6.36 20.04 1.64
C SER A 194 7.87 20.03 1.38
N LYS A 195 8.36 18.85 1.02
CA LYS A 195 9.69 18.64 0.44
C LYS A 195 9.52 18.05 -0.97
N PRO A 196 10.53 18.12 -1.86
CA PRO A 196 10.41 17.65 -3.25
C PRO A 196 9.71 16.29 -3.39
N ASN A 197 10.09 15.30 -2.57
CA ASN A 197 9.57 13.93 -2.67
C ASN A 197 8.59 13.59 -1.54
N MET A 198 8.12 14.59 -0.79
CA MET A 198 7.20 14.42 0.33
C MET A 198 6.16 15.54 0.34
N PRO A 199 5.19 15.51 -0.59
CA PRO A 199 4.11 16.48 -0.58
C PRO A 199 3.25 16.31 0.68
N VAL A 200 3.00 17.41 1.39
CA VAL A 200 2.19 17.44 2.59
C VAL A 200 0.78 17.93 2.24
N PHE A 201 -0.22 17.19 2.71
CA PHE A 201 -1.63 17.52 2.57
C PHE A 201 -2.21 17.77 3.96
N LEU A 202 -2.81 18.94 4.15
CA LEU A 202 -3.39 19.41 5.41
C LEU A 202 -4.91 19.37 5.34
N ARG A 203 -5.54 18.93 6.42
CA ARG A 203 -7.00 19.02 6.59
C ARG A 203 -7.33 19.68 7.91
N LYS A 204 -8.14 20.74 7.86
CA LYS A 204 -8.75 21.41 9.02
C LYS A 204 -10.22 21.02 9.04
N GLN A 205 -10.62 20.18 10.00
CA GLN A 205 -12.02 19.87 10.22
C GLN A 205 -12.78 21.11 10.67
#